data_AF-A0A1Z9PP46-F1
#
_entry.id   AF-A0A1Z9PP46-F1
#
_cell.length_a   1.000
_cell.length_b   1.000
_cell.length_c   1.000
_cell.angle_alpha   90.00
_cell.angle_beta   90.00
_cell.angle_gamma   90.00
#
_symmetry.space_group_name_H-M   'P 1'
#
loop_
_entity.id
_entity.type
_entity.pdbx_description
1 polymer ?
#
loop_
_entity_poly.entity_id
_entity_poly.type
_entity_poly.pdbx_seq_one_letter_code
_entity_poly.pdbx_strand_id
1 'polypeptide(L)'
;MLTKVLAAEGNLSSASNVNTATVVRLYNGHSAAVVITRKDSGGTTIGSFSAVNGQVIFVEKDPTDTLTAASNGGSILVAKVAYGN
;
A
#
# COMPACT_ATOMS: atom_id res chain seq x y z
N MET A 1 12.91 2.98 -13.70
CA MET A 1 12.33 3.46 -12.42
C MET A 1 13.26 3.03 -11.30
N LEU A 2 13.78 3.98 -10.51
CA LEU A 2 14.63 3.70 -9.36
C LEU A 2 13.79 3.84 -8.08
N THR A 3 13.89 2.88 -7.17
CA THR A 3 13.15 2.89 -5.89
C THR A 3 14.14 2.95 -4.74
N LYS A 4 14.07 4.00 -3.92
CA LYS A 4 14.81 4.04 -2.66
C LYS A 4 13.96 3.43 -1.56
N VAL A 5 14.36 2.28 -1.03
CA VAL A 5 13.69 1.63 0.11
C VAL A 5 14.10 2.35 1.40
N LEU A 6 13.12 2.70 2.23
CA LEU A 6 13.33 3.49 3.45
C LEU A 6 13.03 2.74 4.75
N ALA A 7 12.40 1.57 4.66
CA ALA A 7 12.07 0.73 5.80
C ALA A 7 11.95 -0.74 5.38
N ALA A 8 11.96 -1.64 6.36
CA ALA A 8 11.66 -3.05 6.13
C ALA A 8 10.25 -3.22 5.53
N GLU A 9 10.09 -4.24 4.70
CA GLU A 9 8.80 -4.60 4.11
C GLU A 9 7.86 -5.16 5.18
N GLY A 10 6.60 -4.75 5.12
CA GLY A 10 5.51 -5.29 5.93
C GLY A 10 4.38 -5.81 5.05
N ASN A 11 3.19 -5.93 5.61
CA ASN A 11 1.98 -6.28 4.87
C ASN A 11 0.77 -5.45 5.31
N LEU A 12 -0.36 -5.61 4.62
CA LEU A 12 -1.63 -4.96 4.95
C LEU A 12 -2.60 -5.89 5.69
N SER A 13 -2.10 -6.78 6.56
CA SER A 13 -2.95 -7.65 7.40
C SER A 13 -3.93 -6.86 8.28
N SER A 14 -3.59 -5.61 8.59
CA SER A 14 -4.48 -4.59 9.15
C SER A 14 -4.30 -3.26 8.44
N ALA A 15 -5.24 -2.32 8.63
CA ALA A 15 -5.10 -0.96 8.13
C ALA A 15 -3.79 -0.33 8.63
N SER A 16 -3.03 0.32 7.74
CA SER A 16 -1.71 0.87 8.07
C SER A 16 -1.43 2.16 7.34
N ASN A 17 -0.85 3.14 8.03
CA ASN A 17 -0.29 4.35 7.43
C ASN A 17 1.18 4.17 6.99
N VAL A 18 1.70 2.94 7.10
CA VAL A 18 3.04 2.52 6.65
C VAL A 18 4.13 3.42 7.22
N ASN A 19 4.07 3.67 8.52
CA ASN A 19 5.00 4.55 9.24
C ASN A 19 5.15 5.91 8.56
N THR A 20 4.00 6.57 8.34
CA THR A 20 3.88 7.91 7.75
C THR A 20 4.53 8.07 6.38
N ALA A 21 4.61 6.99 5.59
CA ALA A 21 5.08 7.04 4.22
C ALA A 21 4.17 7.93 3.35
N THR A 22 4.77 8.81 2.56
CA THR A 22 4.06 9.59 1.53
C THR A 22 3.99 8.87 0.19
N VAL A 23 4.91 7.92 -0.03
CA VAL A 23 4.88 6.98 -1.15
C VAL A 23 5.17 5.58 -0.64
N VAL A 24 4.35 4.63 -1.08
CA VAL A 24 4.57 3.20 -0.81
C VAL A 24 4.61 2.40 -2.09
N ARG A 25 5.43 1.34 -2.09
CA ARG A 25 5.36 0.27 -3.07
C ARG A 25 4.49 -0.85 -2.51
N LEU A 26 3.52 -1.30 -3.30
CA LEU A 26 2.69 -2.47 -3.03
C LEU A 26 3.04 -3.59 -4.00
N TYR A 27 3.02 -4.82 -3.52
CA TYR A 27 3.05 -6.03 -4.35
C TYR A 27 1.93 -6.97 -3.92
N ASN A 28 1.10 -7.41 -4.87
CA ASN A 28 0.09 -8.42 -4.61
C ASN A 28 0.66 -9.83 -4.84
N GLY A 29 1.02 -10.51 -3.76
CA GLY A 29 1.45 -11.90 -3.77
C GLY A 29 0.30 -12.91 -3.65
N HIS A 30 -0.96 -12.45 -3.58
CA HIS A 30 -2.12 -13.33 -3.54
C HIS A 30 -2.45 -13.87 -4.94
N SER A 31 -3.05 -15.06 -5.03
CA SER A 31 -3.38 -15.74 -6.30
C SER A 31 -4.50 -15.06 -7.12
N ALA A 32 -5.19 -14.08 -6.55
CA ALA A 32 -6.28 -13.34 -7.19
C ALA A 32 -6.09 -11.83 -7.02
N ALA A 33 -6.89 -11.05 -7.77
CA ALA A 33 -6.92 -9.61 -7.60
C ALA A 33 -7.45 -9.23 -6.20
N VAL A 34 -6.82 -8.24 -5.57
CA VAL A 34 -7.19 -7.72 -4.25
C VAL A 34 -7.46 -6.23 -4.36
N VAL A 35 -8.58 -5.79 -3.80
CA VAL A 35 -8.90 -4.35 -3.73
C VAL A 35 -8.13 -3.71 -2.59
N ILE A 36 -7.43 -2.63 -2.89
CA ILE A 36 -6.75 -1.78 -1.92
C ILE A 36 -7.56 -0.49 -1.77
N THR A 37 -7.83 -0.10 -0.53
CA THR A 37 -8.59 1.11 -0.20
C THR A 37 -7.69 2.08 0.57
N ARG A 38 -7.68 3.34 0.14
CA ARG A 38 -7.08 4.46 0.88
C ARG A 38 -8.16 5.17 1.69
N LYS A 39 -7.92 5.35 2.98
CA LYS A 39 -8.79 6.10 3.88
C LYS A 39 -8.02 7.24 4.54
N ASP A 40 -8.71 8.34 4.81
CA ASP A 40 -8.16 9.42 5.62
C ASP A 40 -7.99 9.00 7.09
N SER A 41 -7.42 9.91 7.90
CA SER A 41 -7.24 9.69 9.34
C SER A 41 -8.55 9.54 10.13
N GLY A 42 -9.68 10.02 9.60
CA GLY A 42 -11.02 9.88 10.17
C GLY A 42 -11.71 8.58 9.78
N GLY A 43 -11.11 7.77 8.91
CA GLY A 43 -11.68 6.52 8.39
C GLY A 43 -12.57 6.70 7.16
N THR A 44 -12.66 7.92 6.60
CA THR A 44 -13.39 8.19 5.36
C THR A 44 -12.63 7.61 4.17
N THR A 45 -13.33 6.87 3.31
CA THR A 45 -12.73 6.35 2.08
C THR A 45 -12.44 7.48 1.10
N ILE A 46 -11.17 7.63 0.73
CA ILE A 46 -10.72 8.55 -0.33
C ILE A 46 -10.88 7.87 -1.70
N GLY A 47 -10.54 6.59 -1.79
CA GLY A 47 -10.64 5.83 -3.04
C GLY A 47 -10.13 4.40 -2.92
N SER A 48 -10.28 3.64 -3.99
CA SER A 48 -9.83 2.25 -4.07
C SER A 48 -9.43 1.84 -5.47
N PHE A 49 -8.58 0.84 -5.59
CA PHE A 49 -8.18 0.23 -6.85
C PHE A 49 -7.92 -1.26 -6.66
N SER A 50 -7.99 -2.03 -7.74
CA SER A 50 -7.66 -3.45 -7.75
C SER A 50 -6.18 -3.65 -8.10
N ALA A 51 -5.47 -4.44 -7.28
CA ALA A 51 -4.14 -4.95 -7.60
C ALA A 51 -4.26 -6.39 -8.10
N VAL A 52 -3.93 -6.69 -9.35
CA VAL A 52 -3.95 -8.06 -9.89
C VAL A 52 -2.80 -8.89 -9.32
N ASN A 53 -2.88 -10.24 -9.42
CA ASN A 53 -1.80 -11.12 -8.97
C ASN A 53 -0.46 -10.71 -9.62
N GLY A 54 0.59 -10.64 -8.81
CA GLY A 54 1.93 -10.29 -9.26
C GLY A 54 2.15 -8.80 -9.54
N GLN A 55 1.12 -7.95 -9.42
CA GLN A 55 1.24 -6.54 -9.74
C GLN A 55 2.06 -5.79 -8.71
N VAL A 56 2.91 -4.88 -9.19
CA VAL A 56 3.59 -3.87 -8.38
C VAL A 56 2.96 -2.51 -8.66
N ILE A 57 2.55 -1.82 -7.61
CA ILE A 57 1.89 -0.51 -7.69
C ILE A 57 2.59 0.43 -6.74
N PHE A 58 2.69 1.70 -7.11
CA PHE A 58 3.14 2.73 -6.20
C PHE A 58 2.00 3.69 -5.93
N VAL A 59 1.83 4.00 -4.66
CA VAL A 59 0.70 4.79 -4.18
C VAL A 59 1.25 5.98 -3.42
N GLU A 60 0.87 7.15 -3.88
CA GLU A 60 1.01 8.39 -3.13
C GLU A 60 -0.17 8.52 -2.17
N LYS A 61 0.12 8.92 -0.94
CA LYS A 61 -0.87 9.15 0.11
C LYS A 61 -0.40 10.22 1.07
N ASP A 62 -1.32 10.81 1.81
CA ASP A 62 -0.93 11.66 2.93
C ASP A 62 -0.30 10.82 4.05
N PRO A 63 0.60 11.39 4.87
CA PRO A 63 1.29 10.66 5.93
C PRO A 63 0.34 9.98 6.92
N THR A 64 -0.83 10.59 7.17
CA THR A 64 -1.84 10.11 8.10
C THR A 64 -2.81 9.11 7.49
N ASP A 65 -2.90 9.04 6.17
CA ASP A 65 -3.80 8.14 5.48
C ASP A 65 -3.38 6.68 5.65
N THR A 66 -4.40 5.83 5.73
CA THR A 66 -4.22 4.39 5.86
C THR A 66 -4.55 3.68 4.56
N LEU A 67 -3.81 2.60 4.29
CA LEU A 67 -4.13 1.63 3.26
C LEU A 67 -4.65 0.36 3.91
N THR A 68 -5.69 -0.22 3.33
CA THR A 68 -6.29 -1.48 3.77
C THR A 68 -6.57 -2.36 2.56
N ALA A 69 -6.29 -3.65 2.68
CA ALA A 69 -6.73 -4.64 1.70
C ALA A 69 -8.13 -5.15 2.04
N ALA A 70 -9.01 -5.28 1.04
CA ALA A 70 -10.38 -5.76 1.26
C ALA A 70 -10.43 -7.21 1.76
N SER A 71 -9.44 -8.03 1.38
CA SER A 71 -9.23 -9.40 1.88
C SER A 71 -7.76 -9.79 1.72
N ASN A 72 -7.33 -10.84 2.42
CA ASN A 72 -5.99 -11.44 2.28
C ASN A 72 -4.83 -10.43 2.42
N GLY A 73 -4.96 -9.44 3.29
CA GLY A 73 -3.99 -8.35 3.43
C GLY A 73 -2.58 -8.79 3.80
N GLY A 74 -2.43 -9.96 4.43
CA GLY A 74 -1.12 -10.57 4.68
C GLY A 74 -0.34 -10.93 3.40
N SER A 75 -1.02 -11.09 2.27
CA SER A 75 -0.42 -11.34 0.96
C SER A 75 -0.12 -10.06 0.16
N ILE A 76 -0.50 -8.89 0.68
CA ILE A 76 -0.16 -7.60 0.09
C ILE A 76 1.08 -7.07 0.79
N LEU A 77 2.23 -7.20 0.14
CA LEU A 77 3.49 -6.71 0.66
C LEU A 77 3.60 -5.21 0.42
N VAL A 78 4.03 -4.47 1.44
CA VAL A 78 4.10 -3.00 1.40
C VAL A 78 5.43 -2.50 1.95
N ALA A 79 6.05 -1.57 1.22
CA ALA A 79 7.31 -0.94 1.60
C ALA A 79 7.22 0.59 1.50
N LYS A 80 7.79 1.28 2.50
CA LYS A 80 8.01 2.73 2.45
C LYS A 80 9.14 3.04 1.49
N VAL A 81 8.88 3.92 0.53
CA VAL A 81 9.86 4.26 -0.51
C VAL A 81 9.90 5.77 -0.76
N ALA A 82 11.00 6.22 -1.37
CA ALA A 82 11.05 7.51 -2.05
C ALA A 82 11.29 7.29 -3.54
N TYR A 83 10.77 8.22 -4.34
CA TYR A 83 11.14 8.34 -5.75
C TYR A 83 12.27 9.34 -5.90
N GLY A 84 13.34 8.90 -6.55
CA GLY A 84 14.36 9.79 -7.08
C GLY A 84 13.97 10.22 -8.49
N ASN A 85 14.12 11.52 -8.78
CA ASN A 85 14.19 12.02 -10.15
C ASN A 85 15.49 11.55 -10.81
#